data_AF-A0A1Q6XAY2-F1
#
_entry.id   AF-A0A1Q6XAY2-F1
#
_cell.length_a   1.000
_cell.length_b   1.000
_cell.length_c   1.000
_cell.angle_alpha   90.00
_cell.angle_beta   90.00
_cell.angle_gamma   90.00
#
_symmetry.space_group_name_H-M   'P 1'
#
loop_
_entity.id
_entity.type
_entity.pdbx_description
1 polymer ?
#
loop_
_entity_poly.entity_id
_entity_poly.type
_entity_poly.pdbx_seq_one_letter_code
_entity_poly.pdbx_strand_id
1 'polypeptide(L)'
;MLEITRYVEELKERLHLKSDYVLAHKLGITQPEANHIRRGLKVPREELCIKMAKLLGKNPVELMLVAQKDRAPVEAKEYWELARTAVDVMLHVPSHPRYLPRKVEAIGKELRQMEAQCLLYENAAAETEPVRLMETVERTVDALMEYWNLWKQGEPLYPNYLLANKEAVHRGVTIRRLLVIAAEQAASNAIMDDAIQVMDDQRQSGIQIFYAFREELVKSVTYQRLIQAFKRHGSAAEINAAVFDNEIMVMARAYERVPLGLTGGRVITRISQQEITWKPHVIEELSPAPMFDMTRYVREYAGPKLFKGDLARLRRESREGVGGCEGEARLDASVAGG
;
A
#
# COMPACT_ATOMS: atom_id res chain seq x y z
N MET A 1 32.89 -22.43 1.52
CA MET A 1 33.42 -21.98 2.82
C MET A 1 32.24 -21.87 3.76
N LEU A 2 32.33 -22.38 4.99
CA LEU A 2 31.21 -22.34 5.95
C LEU A 2 30.94 -20.90 6.38
N GLU A 3 29.68 -20.47 6.37
CA GLU A 3 29.32 -19.07 6.66
C GLU A 3 29.59 -18.69 8.11
N ILE A 4 29.49 -19.64 9.04
CA ILE A 4 29.77 -19.45 10.46
C ILE A 4 31.21 -19.01 10.73
N THR A 5 32.15 -19.30 9.82
CA THR A 5 33.55 -18.88 9.94
C THR A 5 33.71 -17.37 9.91
N ARG A 6 32.84 -16.66 9.17
CA ARG A 6 32.85 -15.19 9.09
C ARG A 6 32.55 -14.55 10.44
N TYR A 7 31.63 -15.12 11.21
CA TYR A 7 31.28 -14.64 12.55
C TYR A 7 32.43 -14.84 13.55
N VAL A 8 33.27 -15.86 13.34
CA VAL A 8 34.47 -16.08 14.16
C VAL A 8 35.53 -15.03 13.86
N GLU A 9 35.77 -14.71 12.59
CA GLU A 9 36.72 -13.65 12.22
C GLU A 9 36.21 -12.28 12.68
N GLU A 10 34.91 -11.98 12.49
CA GLU A 10 34.27 -10.76 13.02
C GLU A 10 34.43 -10.63 14.54
N LEU A 11 34.30 -11.74 15.28
CA LEU A 11 34.49 -11.75 16.73
C LEU A 11 35.94 -11.49 17.13
N LYS A 12 36.91 -11.98 16.36
CA LYS A 12 38.33 -11.67 16.56
C LYS A 12 38.63 -10.20 16.28
N GLU A 13 38.07 -9.65 15.22
CA GLU A 13 38.23 -8.24 14.87
C GLU A 13 37.63 -7.33 15.94
N ARG A 14 36.36 -7.56 16.32
CA ARG A 14 35.63 -6.77 17.31
C ARG A 14 36.27 -6.77 18.69
N LEU A 15 36.85 -7.90 19.10
CA LEU A 15 37.52 -8.05 20.39
C LEU A 15 39.04 -7.86 20.30
N HIS A 16 39.57 -7.46 19.14
CA HIS A 16 40.99 -7.27 18.86
C HIS A 16 41.87 -8.47 19.27
N LEU A 17 41.40 -9.68 19.01
CA LEU A 17 42.06 -10.92 19.43
C LEU A 17 43.16 -11.35 18.45
N LYS A 18 44.41 -11.38 18.93
CA LYS A 18 45.58 -11.71 18.11
C LYS A 18 45.83 -13.21 17.93
N SER A 19 45.17 -14.09 18.69
CA SER A 19 45.41 -15.54 18.60
C SER A 19 44.17 -16.38 18.85
N ASP A 20 44.17 -17.57 18.25
CA ASP A 20 43.10 -18.58 18.43
C ASP A 20 43.06 -19.11 19.87
N TYR A 21 44.16 -19.01 20.62
CA TYR A 21 44.21 -19.32 22.05
C TYR A 21 43.34 -18.35 22.88
N VAL A 22 43.47 -17.05 22.63
CA VAL A 22 42.67 -16.04 23.37
C VAL A 22 41.20 -16.12 22.94
N LEU A 23 40.93 -16.39 21.67
CA LEU A 23 39.59 -16.69 21.17
C LEU A 23 38.97 -17.89 21.91
N ALA A 24 39.70 -19.00 22.02
CA ALA A 24 39.25 -20.20 22.70
C ALA A 24 38.90 -19.93 24.17
N HIS A 25 39.75 -19.17 24.87
CA HIS A 25 39.51 -18.76 26.26
C HIS A 25 38.24 -17.90 26.40
N LYS A 26 38.03 -16.92 25.50
CA LYS A 26 36.81 -16.08 25.51
C LYS A 26 35.55 -16.90 25.22
N LEU A 27 35.64 -17.86 24.31
CA LEU A 27 34.56 -18.75 23.94
C LEU A 27 34.37 -19.92 24.92
N GLY A 28 35.29 -20.15 25.87
CA GLY A 28 35.23 -21.24 26.83
C GLY A 28 35.35 -22.62 26.19
N ILE A 29 36.13 -22.71 25.12
CA ILE A 29 36.39 -23.94 24.34
C ILE A 29 37.89 -24.20 24.29
N THR A 30 38.28 -25.36 23.75
CA THR A 30 39.70 -25.69 23.56
C THR A 30 40.30 -24.96 22.35
N GLN A 31 41.60 -24.68 22.38
CA GLN A 31 42.30 -24.05 21.24
C GLN A 31 42.21 -24.86 19.93
N PRO A 32 42.35 -26.19 19.92
CA PRO A 32 42.13 -26.99 18.71
C PRO A 32 40.72 -26.83 18.15
N GLU A 33 39.71 -26.77 19.02
CA GLU A 33 38.32 -26.56 18.61
C GLU A 33 38.10 -25.19 17.98
N ALA A 34 38.65 -24.12 18.58
CA ALA A 34 38.60 -22.78 17.99
C ALA A 34 39.26 -22.74 16.60
N ASN A 35 40.40 -23.41 16.43
CA ASN A 35 41.08 -23.49 15.14
C ASN A 35 40.28 -24.27 14.09
N HIS A 36 39.69 -25.40 14.47
CA HIS A 36 38.84 -26.19 13.57
C HIS A 36 37.60 -25.42 13.11
N ILE A 37 36.96 -24.68 14.01
CA ILE A 37 35.80 -23.85 13.64
C ILE A 37 36.24 -22.75 12.67
N ARG A 38 37.30 -22.01 13.00
CA ARG A 38 37.80 -20.91 12.16
C ARG A 38 38.17 -21.35 10.74
N ARG A 39 38.77 -22.53 10.61
CA ARG A 39 39.13 -23.13 9.31
C ARG A 39 37.94 -23.73 8.56
N GLY A 40 36.73 -23.70 9.13
CA GLY A 40 35.54 -24.32 8.55
C GLY A 40 35.56 -25.84 8.55
N LEU A 41 36.34 -26.46 9.45
CA LEU A 41 36.43 -27.92 9.61
C LEU A 41 35.42 -28.44 10.63
N LYS A 42 34.84 -27.56 11.46
CA LYS A 42 33.84 -27.90 12.48
C LYS A 42 32.80 -26.80 12.56
N VAL A 43 31.53 -27.18 12.67
CA VAL A 43 30.44 -26.22 12.95
C VAL A 43 30.22 -26.13 14.47
N PRO A 44 30.12 -24.92 15.07
CA PRO A 44 29.85 -24.76 16.48
C PRO A 44 28.46 -25.30 16.86
N ARG A 45 28.32 -25.79 18.11
CA ARG A 45 27.03 -26.18 18.71
C ARG A 45 26.22 -24.96 19.13
N GLU A 46 24.95 -25.16 19.44
CA GLU A 46 23.95 -24.13 19.75
C GLU A 46 24.42 -23.21 20.88
N GLU A 47 24.91 -23.79 21.99
CA GLU A 47 25.43 -23.04 23.15
C GLU A 47 26.57 -22.08 22.77
N LEU A 48 27.46 -22.54 21.88
CA LEU A 48 28.59 -21.75 21.40
C LEU A 48 28.12 -20.65 20.43
N CYS A 49 27.12 -20.93 19.60
CA CYS A 49 26.49 -19.94 18.73
C CYS A 49 25.86 -18.80 19.56
N ILE A 50 25.13 -19.15 20.63
CA ILE A 50 24.52 -18.17 21.54
C ILE A 50 25.60 -17.31 22.21
N LYS A 51 26.69 -17.92 22.65
CA LYS A 51 27.81 -17.19 23.28
C LYS A 51 28.53 -16.26 22.30
N MET A 52 28.77 -16.71 21.07
CA MET A 52 29.32 -15.87 20.00
C MET A 52 28.39 -14.69 19.69
N ALA A 53 27.09 -14.94 19.57
CA ALA A 53 26.09 -13.90 19.29
C ALA A 53 26.09 -12.81 20.39
N LYS A 54 26.12 -13.23 21.67
CA LYS A 54 26.22 -12.32 22.81
C LYS A 54 27.46 -11.42 22.75
N LEU A 55 28.62 -11.98 22.37
CA LEU A 55 29.87 -11.22 22.25
C LEU A 55 29.88 -10.26 21.06
N LEU A 56 29.17 -10.61 19.98
CA LEU A 56 29.00 -9.76 18.80
C LEU A 56 27.87 -8.72 18.95
N GLY A 57 27.00 -8.86 19.95
CA GLY A 57 25.78 -8.06 20.04
C GLY A 57 24.77 -8.39 18.93
N LYS A 58 24.76 -9.64 18.45
CA LYS A 58 23.87 -10.14 17.40
C LYS A 58 22.78 -11.04 18.00
N ASN A 59 21.74 -11.33 17.22
CA ASN A 59 20.69 -12.23 17.65
C ASN A 59 21.19 -13.69 17.72
N PRO A 60 20.99 -14.42 18.83
CA PRO A 60 21.40 -15.82 18.93
C PRO A 60 20.79 -16.75 17.87
N VAL A 61 19.54 -16.50 17.47
CA VAL A 61 18.81 -17.31 16.49
C VAL A 61 19.45 -17.21 15.11
N GLU A 62 19.94 -16.03 14.73
CA GLU A 62 20.66 -15.80 13.45
C GLU A 62 21.87 -16.75 13.33
N LEU A 63 22.76 -16.75 14.34
CA LEU A 63 23.96 -17.59 14.32
C LEU A 63 23.63 -19.07 14.41
N MET A 64 22.58 -19.45 15.15
CA MET A 64 22.11 -20.83 15.21
C MET A 64 21.62 -21.33 13.86
N LEU A 65 20.86 -20.53 13.11
CA LEU A 65 20.38 -20.90 11.77
C LEU A 65 21.53 -21.00 10.76
N VAL A 66 22.50 -20.09 10.82
CA VAL A 66 23.72 -20.19 10.01
C VAL A 66 24.48 -21.49 10.32
N ALA A 67 24.63 -21.84 11.60
CA ALA A 67 25.25 -23.10 11.99
C ALA A 67 24.46 -24.33 11.52
N GLN A 68 23.13 -24.34 11.61
CA GLN A 68 22.33 -25.46 11.10
C GLN A 68 22.44 -25.60 9.58
N LYS A 69 22.40 -24.48 8.84
CA LYS A 69 22.63 -24.46 7.40
C LYS A 69 23.99 -25.05 7.02
N ASP A 70 25.04 -24.67 7.76
CA ASP A 70 26.39 -25.16 7.52
C ASP A 70 26.55 -26.68 7.81
N ARG A 71 25.75 -27.24 8.72
CA ARG A 71 25.70 -28.70 8.99
C ARG A 71 24.83 -29.47 8.01
N ALA A 72 23.85 -28.82 7.41
CA ALA A 72 22.84 -29.48 6.59
C ALA A 72 23.44 -30.12 5.32
N PRO A 73 22.89 -31.27 4.87
CA PRO A 73 23.21 -31.83 3.56
C PRO A 73 22.79 -30.85 2.44
N VAL A 74 23.41 -30.95 1.27
CA VAL A 74 23.26 -29.95 0.19
C VAL A 74 21.80 -29.76 -0.20
N GLU A 75 21.05 -30.85 -0.25
CA GLU A 75 19.63 -30.91 -0.62
C GLU A 75 18.73 -30.18 0.40
N ALA A 76 19.19 -29.98 1.63
CA ALA A 76 18.43 -29.33 2.69
C ALA A 76 18.83 -27.87 2.93
N LYS A 77 19.93 -27.39 2.34
CA LYS A 77 20.45 -26.03 2.57
C LYS A 77 19.47 -24.93 2.17
N GLU A 78 18.68 -25.18 1.11
CA GLU A 78 17.66 -24.23 0.64
C GLU A 78 16.58 -23.97 1.69
N TYR A 79 16.16 -25.00 2.45
CA TYR A 79 15.19 -24.83 3.55
C TYR A 79 15.75 -23.99 4.71
N TRP A 80 17.05 -24.08 4.96
CA TRP A 80 17.71 -23.29 5.99
C TRP A 80 17.98 -21.85 5.57
N GLU A 81 18.22 -21.61 4.27
CA GLU A 81 18.24 -20.24 3.73
C GLU A 81 16.87 -19.58 3.88
N LEU A 82 15.79 -20.30 3.56
CA LEU A 82 14.43 -19.83 3.75
C LEU A 82 14.15 -19.48 5.22
N ALA A 83 14.53 -20.36 6.16
CA ALA A 83 14.37 -20.13 7.59
C ALA A 83 15.18 -18.92 8.10
N ARG A 84 16.41 -18.73 7.58
CA ARG A 84 17.23 -17.56 7.93
C ARG A 84 16.58 -16.26 7.47
N THR A 85 16.11 -16.21 6.23
CA THR A 85 15.41 -15.02 5.71
C THR A 85 14.12 -14.74 6.49
N ALA A 86 13.40 -15.78 6.92
CA ALA A 86 12.21 -15.62 7.76
C ALA A 86 12.52 -14.96 9.12
N VAL A 87 13.57 -15.44 9.78
CA VAL A 87 14.03 -14.86 11.05
C VAL A 87 14.60 -13.46 10.86
N ASP A 88 15.37 -13.22 9.80
CA ASP A 88 15.93 -11.89 9.53
C ASP A 88 14.83 -10.83 9.37
N VAL A 89 13.74 -11.17 8.68
CA VAL A 89 12.55 -10.33 8.59
C VAL A 89 11.87 -10.17 9.94
N MET A 90 11.66 -11.24 10.73
CA MET A 90 11.09 -11.12 12.08
C MET A 90 11.93 -10.25 13.03
N LEU A 91 13.24 -10.15 12.80
CA LEU A 91 14.17 -9.38 13.63
C LEU A 91 14.39 -7.93 13.13
N HIS A 92 14.15 -7.68 11.84
CA HIS A 92 14.19 -6.34 11.24
C HIS A 92 12.79 -5.71 11.07
N VAL A 93 11.73 -6.40 11.49
CA VAL A 93 10.45 -5.78 11.83
C VAL A 93 10.75 -4.65 12.82
N PRO A 94 10.34 -3.40 12.55
CA PRO A 94 10.50 -2.29 13.50
C PRO A 94 10.03 -2.77 14.87
N SER A 95 10.72 -2.40 15.95
CA SER A 95 10.36 -2.85 17.31
C SER A 95 8.89 -2.59 17.72
N HIS A 96 8.17 -1.77 16.95
CA HIS A 96 6.71 -1.63 16.95
C HIS A 96 6.19 -1.45 15.51
N PRO A 97 5.88 -2.52 14.75
CA PRO A 97 5.16 -2.36 13.49
C PRO A 97 3.70 -1.99 13.81
N ARG A 98 3.22 -0.81 13.41
CA ARG A 98 1.80 -0.42 13.64
C ARG A 98 0.79 -1.37 12.99
N TYR A 99 1.23 -2.11 11.97
CA TYR A 99 0.45 -3.13 11.29
C TYR A 99 1.34 -4.32 10.90
N LEU A 100 0.98 -5.52 11.35
CA LEU A 100 1.56 -6.80 10.92
C LEU A 100 0.53 -7.52 10.05
N PRO A 101 0.73 -7.54 8.72
CA PRO A 101 -0.21 -8.20 7.83
C PRO A 101 -0.26 -9.71 8.03
N ARG A 102 -1.44 -10.33 7.80
CA ARG A 102 -1.62 -11.79 7.95
C ARG A 102 -0.77 -12.64 6.98
N LYS A 103 -0.28 -12.05 5.89
CA LYS A 103 0.69 -12.66 4.96
C LYS A 103 2.09 -12.81 5.56
N VAL A 104 2.17 -13.25 6.82
CA VAL A 104 3.41 -13.72 7.46
C VAL A 104 3.31 -15.23 7.70
N GLU A 105 2.18 -15.86 7.33
CA GLU A 105 1.99 -17.31 7.38
C GLU A 105 2.51 -18.07 6.13
N ALA A 106 2.91 -17.41 5.02
CA ALA A 106 3.41 -18.08 3.81
C ALA A 106 4.86 -17.68 3.44
N ILE A 107 5.80 -18.41 4.04
CA ILE A 107 7.25 -18.14 4.02
C ILE A 107 7.82 -18.11 2.58
N GLY A 108 8.40 -16.97 2.17
CA GLY A 108 9.27 -16.85 0.98
C GLY A 108 9.03 -15.60 0.11
N LYS A 109 7.86 -15.50 -0.56
CA LYS A 109 7.53 -14.35 -1.43
C LYS A 109 7.21 -13.09 -0.62
N GLU A 110 6.59 -13.28 0.55
CA GLU A 110 6.16 -12.23 1.47
C GLU A 110 7.35 -11.58 2.19
N LEU A 111 8.40 -12.35 2.46
CA LEU A 111 9.65 -11.86 3.07
C LEU A 111 10.38 -10.86 2.18
N ARG A 112 10.52 -11.14 0.87
CA ARG A 112 11.08 -10.20 -0.12
C ARG A 112 10.23 -8.94 -0.27
N GLN A 113 8.92 -9.07 -0.13
CA GLN A 113 7.97 -7.96 -0.17
C GLN A 113 8.10 -7.07 1.09
N MET A 114 8.29 -7.66 2.27
CA MET A 114 8.58 -6.92 3.50
C MET A 114 9.93 -6.19 3.46
N GLU A 115 11.00 -6.83 2.97
CA GLU A 115 12.29 -6.17 2.70
C GLU A 115 12.12 -5.01 1.70
N ALA A 116 11.28 -5.22 0.69
CA ALA A 116 10.93 -4.20 -0.28
C ALA A 116 9.93 -3.16 0.25
N GLN A 117 9.54 -3.18 1.54
CA GLN A 117 8.60 -2.25 2.17
C GLN A 117 7.24 -2.13 1.45
N CYS A 118 6.79 -3.21 0.80
CA CYS A 118 5.65 -3.20 -0.11
C CYS A 118 5.04 -4.61 -0.21
N LEU A 119 3.74 -4.73 0.00
CA LEU A 119 2.99 -5.98 -0.03
C LEU A 119 1.92 -5.96 -1.10
N LEU A 120 1.81 -7.05 -1.87
CA LEU A 120 0.77 -7.20 -2.88
C LEU A 120 -0.27 -8.22 -2.43
N TYR A 121 -1.52 -7.78 -2.38
CA TYR A 121 -2.70 -8.59 -2.09
C TYR A 121 -3.52 -8.81 -3.34
N GLU A 122 -4.16 -9.97 -3.39
CA GLU A 122 -4.98 -10.38 -4.52
C GLU A 122 -6.35 -10.84 -4.02
N ASN A 123 -7.38 -10.63 -4.85
CA ASN A 123 -8.74 -11.10 -4.64
C ASN A 123 -9.31 -10.68 -3.26
N ALA A 124 -9.88 -11.62 -2.51
CA ALA A 124 -10.50 -11.34 -1.21
C ALA A 124 -9.55 -10.66 -0.21
N ALA A 125 -8.24 -10.93 -0.29
CA ALA A 125 -7.26 -10.26 0.57
C ALA A 125 -7.10 -8.78 0.18
N ALA A 126 -7.20 -8.43 -1.10
CA ALA A 126 -7.16 -7.04 -1.55
C ALA A 126 -8.32 -6.21 -0.96
N GLU A 127 -9.50 -6.81 -0.80
CA GLU A 127 -10.67 -6.14 -0.21
C GLU A 127 -10.61 -6.05 1.31
N THR A 128 -10.08 -7.07 1.98
CA THR A 128 -10.17 -7.20 3.45
C THR A 128 -9.05 -6.51 4.21
N GLU A 129 -7.83 -6.44 3.66
CA GLU A 129 -6.70 -5.83 4.39
C GLU A 129 -6.83 -4.31 4.65
N PRO A 130 -7.37 -3.49 3.74
CA PRO A 130 -7.65 -2.07 4.03
C PRO A 130 -8.62 -1.88 5.19
N VAL A 131 -9.61 -2.77 5.30
CA VAL A 131 -10.57 -2.74 6.41
C VAL A 131 -9.85 -2.98 7.74
N ARG A 132 -8.85 -3.86 7.77
CA ARG A 132 -8.02 -4.08 8.97
C ARG A 132 -7.06 -2.93 9.26
N LEU A 133 -6.52 -2.27 8.25
CA LEU A 133 -5.71 -1.06 8.46
C LEU A 133 -6.49 0.03 9.19
N MET A 134 -7.81 0.12 8.95
CA MET A 134 -8.70 1.03 9.69
C MET A 134 -8.80 0.70 11.19
N GLU A 135 -8.48 -0.52 11.64
CA GLU A 135 -8.43 -0.88 13.06
C GLU A 135 -7.15 -0.33 13.73
N THR A 136 -6.08 -0.18 12.95
CA THR A 136 -4.75 0.23 13.44
C THR A 136 -4.46 1.72 13.31
N VAL A 137 -5.19 2.44 12.47
CA VAL A 137 -4.98 3.89 12.26
C VAL A 137 -5.28 4.68 13.54
N GLU A 138 -4.48 5.71 13.81
CA GLU A 138 -4.58 6.51 15.02
C GLU A 138 -5.04 7.96 14.78
N ARG A 139 -4.64 8.57 13.66
CA ARG A 139 -4.77 10.03 13.48
C ARG A 139 -5.53 10.41 12.22
N THR A 140 -5.06 9.97 11.06
CA THR A 140 -5.57 10.47 9.78
C THR A 140 -5.68 9.41 8.70
N VAL A 141 -6.70 9.55 7.85
CA VAL A 141 -6.81 8.82 6.58
C VAL A 141 -7.18 9.81 5.49
N ASP A 142 -6.33 9.90 4.47
CA ASP A 142 -6.56 10.73 3.28
C ASP A 142 -6.73 9.83 2.07
N ALA A 143 -7.91 9.85 1.44
CA ALA A 143 -8.25 8.96 0.34
C ALA A 143 -8.68 9.70 -0.93
N LEU A 144 -8.27 9.19 -2.09
CA LEU A 144 -8.69 9.63 -3.42
C LEU A 144 -9.31 8.45 -4.16
N MET A 145 -10.53 8.63 -4.66
CA MET A 145 -11.34 7.57 -5.24
C MET A 145 -11.95 8.01 -6.56
N GLU A 146 -11.52 7.39 -7.65
CA GLU A 146 -12.14 7.51 -8.97
C GLU A 146 -13.20 6.42 -9.20
N TYR A 147 -12.99 5.24 -8.60
CA TYR A 147 -13.93 4.13 -8.57
C TYR A 147 -14.67 4.08 -7.23
N TRP A 148 -15.52 5.08 -6.98
CA TRP A 148 -16.30 5.21 -5.75
C TRP A 148 -17.50 4.24 -5.67
N ASN A 149 -17.90 3.61 -6.77
CA ASN A 149 -19.01 2.66 -6.81
C ASN A 149 -18.83 1.45 -5.87
N LEU A 150 -17.59 1.09 -5.52
CA LEU A 150 -17.28 -0.05 -4.63
C LEU A 150 -17.92 0.07 -3.24
N TRP A 151 -18.35 1.29 -2.87
CA TRP A 151 -18.92 1.64 -1.58
C TRP A 151 -20.44 1.68 -1.57
N LYS A 152 -21.07 1.49 -2.75
CA LYS A 152 -22.52 1.42 -2.85
C LYS A 152 -23.06 0.20 -2.11
N GLN A 153 -24.29 0.30 -1.62
CA GLN A 153 -24.96 -0.83 -0.99
C GLN A 153 -24.99 -2.07 -1.89
N GLY A 154 -24.50 -3.19 -1.36
CA GLY A 154 -24.37 -4.45 -2.09
C GLY A 154 -23.13 -4.57 -2.99
N GLU A 155 -22.20 -3.61 -2.92
CA GLU A 155 -20.89 -3.69 -3.57
C GLU A 155 -19.78 -4.11 -2.56
N PRO A 156 -18.60 -4.56 -3.02
CA PRO A 156 -17.65 -5.30 -2.18
C PRO A 156 -17.17 -4.63 -0.88
N LEU A 157 -17.10 -3.30 -0.84
CA LEU A 157 -16.60 -2.59 0.36
C LEU A 157 -17.72 -2.22 1.34
N TYR A 158 -18.99 -2.41 0.95
CA TYR A 158 -20.15 -2.16 1.80
C TYR A 158 -20.67 -3.46 2.45
N PRO A 159 -21.06 -3.46 3.74
CA PRO A 159 -20.98 -2.36 4.71
C PRO A 159 -19.66 -2.35 5.49
N ASN A 160 -18.82 -3.38 5.34
CA ASN A 160 -17.70 -3.65 6.24
C ASN A 160 -16.74 -2.47 6.38
N TYR A 161 -16.39 -1.82 5.27
CA TYR A 161 -15.47 -0.68 5.31
C TYR A 161 -16.18 0.54 5.92
N LEU A 162 -17.47 0.77 5.64
CA LEU A 162 -18.22 1.85 6.27
C LEU A 162 -18.26 1.70 7.81
N LEU A 163 -18.47 0.48 8.30
CA LEU A 163 -18.45 0.16 9.73
C LEU A 163 -17.05 0.40 10.35
N ALA A 164 -15.98 -0.05 9.68
CA ALA A 164 -14.62 0.18 10.14
C ALA A 164 -14.25 1.68 10.15
N ASN A 165 -14.70 2.46 9.15
CA ASN A 165 -14.54 3.91 9.16
C ASN A 165 -15.27 4.56 10.34
N LYS A 166 -16.51 4.14 10.61
CA LYS A 166 -17.30 4.68 11.72
C LYS A 166 -16.62 4.43 13.07
N GLU A 167 -16.06 3.24 13.26
CA GLU A 167 -15.30 2.91 14.46
C GLU A 167 -14.02 3.75 14.57
N ALA A 168 -13.26 3.91 13.48
CA ALA A 168 -12.07 4.76 13.48
C ALA A 168 -12.41 6.23 13.80
N VAL A 169 -13.50 6.77 13.24
CA VAL A 169 -13.98 8.12 13.58
C VAL A 169 -14.37 8.21 15.06
N HIS A 170 -15.01 7.18 15.62
CA HIS A 170 -15.35 7.14 17.05
C HIS A 170 -14.09 7.16 17.94
N ARG A 171 -13.00 6.53 17.49
CA ARG A 171 -11.67 6.61 18.13
C ARG A 171 -10.96 7.97 17.95
N GLY A 172 -11.54 8.91 17.22
CA GLY A 172 -10.99 10.26 16.98
C GLY A 172 -10.15 10.41 15.72
N VAL A 173 -10.14 9.41 14.83
CA VAL A 173 -9.41 9.46 13.56
C VAL A 173 -10.09 10.42 12.58
N THR A 174 -9.33 11.35 12.00
CA THR A 174 -9.83 12.24 10.96
C THR A 174 -9.74 11.57 9.59
N ILE A 175 -10.88 11.32 8.94
CA ILE A 175 -10.93 10.71 7.61
C ILE A 175 -11.38 11.77 6.59
N ARG A 176 -10.54 12.05 5.60
CA ARG A 176 -10.88 12.88 4.43
C ARG A 176 -10.91 12.01 3.18
N ARG A 177 -11.96 12.15 2.37
CA ARG A 177 -12.11 11.36 1.15
C ARG A 177 -12.56 12.22 -0.02
N LEU A 178 -11.81 12.15 -1.10
CA LEU A 178 -12.08 12.83 -2.36
C LEU A 178 -12.68 11.86 -3.37
N LEU A 179 -13.90 12.14 -3.81
CA LEU A 179 -14.55 11.48 -4.93
C LEU A 179 -14.27 12.26 -6.22
N VAL A 180 -13.57 11.65 -7.15
CA VAL A 180 -13.31 12.24 -8.47
C VAL A 180 -14.31 11.63 -9.46
N ILE A 181 -15.13 12.50 -10.04
CA ILE A 181 -16.24 12.12 -10.93
C ILE A 181 -15.87 12.49 -12.36
N ALA A 182 -15.84 11.51 -13.25
CA ALA A 182 -15.59 11.73 -14.67
C ALA A 182 -16.86 12.21 -15.40
N ALA A 183 -16.71 12.87 -16.54
CA ALA A 183 -17.82 13.40 -17.33
C ALA A 183 -18.81 12.30 -17.75
N GLU A 184 -18.33 11.09 -18.06
CA GLU A 184 -19.17 9.96 -18.44
C GLU A 184 -20.08 9.53 -17.27
N GLN A 185 -19.56 9.54 -16.05
CA GLN A 185 -20.34 9.28 -14.84
C GLN A 185 -21.33 10.42 -14.59
N ALA A 186 -20.85 11.67 -14.68
CA ALA A 186 -21.64 12.88 -14.47
C ALA A 186 -22.80 13.02 -15.46
N ALA A 187 -22.74 12.40 -16.64
CA ALA A 187 -23.82 12.41 -17.62
C ALA A 187 -25.06 11.61 -17.17
N SER A 188 -24.90 10.59 -16.32
CA SER A 188 -25.98 9.70 -15.89
C SER A 188 -26.61 10.14 -14.57
N ASN A 189 -27.92 10.39 -14.56
CA ASN A 189 -28.64 10.72 -13.32
C ASN A 189 -28.63 9.55 -12.33
N ALA A 190 -28.82 8.32 -12.80
CA ALA A 190 -28.82 7.14 -11.94
C ALA A 190 -27.47 6.96 -11.21
N ILE A 191 -26.35 7.15 -11.93
CA ILE A 191 -25.01 7.09 -11.35
C ILE A 191 -24.81 8.24 -10.35
N MET A 192 -25.31 9.44 -10.63
CA MET A 192 -25.17 10.57 -9.71
C MET A 192 -26.04 10.46 -8.46
N ASP A 193 -27.22 9.83 -8.56
CA ASP A 193 -28.03 9.51 -7.39
C ASP A 193 -27.32 8.44 -6.51
N ASP A 194 -26.65 7.45 -7.12
CA ASP A 194 -25.79 6.51 -6.40
C ASP A 194 -24.61 7.21 -5.71
N ALA A 195 -23.96 8.17 -6.40
CA ALA A 195 -22.85 8.93 -5.83
C ALA A 195 -23.29 9.74 -4.61
N ILE A 196 -24.47 10.38 -4.69
CA ILE A 196 -25.08 11.11 -3.58
C ILE A 196 -25.32 10.18 -2.39
N GLN A 197 -25.91 9.00 -2.62
CA GLN A 197 -26.14 8.04 -1.55
C GLN A 197 -24.82 7.62 -0.87
N VAL A 198 -23.79 7.32 -1.66
CA VAL A 198 -22.46 6.96 -1.13
C VAL A 198 -21.85 8.11 -0.31
N MET A 199 -21.93 9.35 -0.80
CA MET A 199 -21.42 10.51 -0.08
C MET A 199 -22.21 10.78 1.21
N ASP A 200 -23.54 10.63 1.18
CA ASP A 200 -24.40 10.79 2.35
C ASP A 200 -24.12 9.72 3.42
N ASP A 201 -24.05 8.43 3.04
CA ASP A 201 -23.75 7.32 3.95
C ASP A 201 -22.40 7.52 4.67
N GLN A 202 -21.40 7.96 3.92
CA GLN A 202 -20.06 8.19 4.45
C GLN A 202 -19.99 9.43 5.33
N ARG A 203 -20.62 10.54 4.93
CA ARG A 203 -20.71 11.75 5.73
C ARG A 203 -21.45 11.51 7.05
N GLN A 204 -22.53 10.74 7.03
CA GLN A 204 -23.25 10.33 8.24
C GLN A 204 -22.41 9.46 9.17
N SER A 205 -21.37 8.81 8.65
CA SER A 205 -20.39 8.06 9.44
C SER A 205 -19.25 8.95 9.99
N GLY A 206 -19.35 10.28 9.82
CA GLY A 206 -18.40 11.27 10.32
C GLY A 206 -17.15 11.45 9.45
N ILE A 207 -17.18 10.97 8.21
CA ILE A 207 -16.11 11.16 7.23
C ILE A 207 -16.27 12.54 6.56
N GLN A 208 -15.17 13.27 6.40
CA GLN A 208 -15.15 14.51 5.62
C GLN A 208 -15.10 14.16 4.14
N ILE A 209 -16.18 14.46 3.42
CA ILE A 209 -16.32 14.12 2.01
C ILE A 209 -16.06 15.34 1.14
N PHE A 210 -15.23 15.14 0.13
CA PHE A 210 -14.92 16.09 -0.91
C PHE A 210 -15.24 15.48 -2.27
N TYR A 211 -15.56 16.33 -3.24
CA TYR A 211 -15.75 15.91 -4.63
C TYR A 211 -15.04 16.85 -5.59
N ALA A 212 -14.69 16.32 -6.75
CA ALA A 212 -14.18 17.07 -7.88
C ALA A 212 -14.66 16.43 -9.19
N PHE A 213 -14.78 17.24 -10.25
CA PHE A 213 -14.99 16.74 -11.60
C PHE A 213 -13.65 16.58 -12.29
N ARG A 214 -13.37 15.39 -12.85
CA ARG A 214 -12.06 15.03 -13.39
C ARG A 214 -11.62 16.03 -14.48
N GLU A 215 -12.53 16.49 -15.31
CA GLU A 215 -12.28 17.41 -16.43
C GLU A 215 -11.91 18.82 -15.97
N GLU A 216 -12.41 19.25 -14.80
CA GLU A 216 -11.95 20.47 -14.15
C GLU A 216 -10.58 20.26 -13.48
N LEU A 217 -10.42 19.12 -12.80
CA LEU A 217 -9.24 18.79 -11.99
C LEU A 217 -7.98 18.60 -12.83
N VAL A 218 -8.09 18.03 -14.04
CA VAL A 218 -7.00 17.86 -15.02
C VAL A 218 -6.36 19.19 -15.44
N LYS A 219 -7.04 20.33 -15.24
CA LYS A 219 -6.47 21.66 -15.49
C LYS A 219 -5.41 22.05 -14.44
N SER A 220 -5.32 21.34 -13.32
CA SER A 220 -4.32 21.58 -12.27
C SER A 220 -3.04 20.79 -12.49
N VAL A 221 -1.90 21.49 -12.39
CA VAL A 221 -0.57 20.89 -12.44
C VAL A 221 -0.38 19.85 -11.32
N THR A 222 -0.94 20.10 -10.14
CA THR A 222 -0.86 19.17 -8.99
C THR A 222 -1.50 17.83 -9.34
N TYR A 223 -2.71 17.85 -9.92
CA TYR A 223 -3.40 16.62 -10.30
C TYR A 223 -2.73 15.90 -11.46
N GLN A 224 -2.23 16.64 -12.46
CA GLN A 224 -1.49 16.07 -13.57
C GLN A 224 -0.23 15.33 -13.10
N ARG A 225 0.53 15.91 -12.18
CA ARG A 225 1.71 15.27 -11.58
C ARG A 225 1.31 14.02 -10.79
N LEU A 226 0.23 14.10 -10.02
CA LEU A 226 -0.27 12.97 -9.23
C LEU A 226 -0.66 11.79 -10.14
N ILE A 227 -1.43 12.02 -11.21
CA ILE A 227 -1.79 10.97 -12.18
C ILE A 227 -0.54 10.36 -12.82
N GLN A 228 0.44 11.18 -13.23
CA GLN A 228 1.68 10.69 -13.82
C GLN A 228 2.47 9.83 -12.82
N ALA A 229 2.53 10.23 -11.56
CA ALA A 229 3.16 9.46 -10.50
C ALA A 229 2.47 8.10 -10.31
N PHE A 230 1.15 8.07 -10.16
CA PHE A 230 0.37 6.83 -10.04
C PHE A 230 0.61 5.87 -11.22
N LYS A 231 0.64 6.40 -12.45
CA LYS A 231 0.98 5.62 -13.65
C LYS A 231 2.39 5.05 -13.60
N ARG A 232 3.39 5.82 -13.17
CA ARG A 232 4.79 5.35 -13.04
C ARG A 232 4.92 4.23 -12.02
N HIS A 233 4.19 4.32 -10.92
CA HIS A 233 4.20 3.28 -9.89
C HIS A 233 3.33 2.08 -10.29
N GLY A 234 2.52 2.19 -11.33
CA GLY A 234 1.75 1.09 -11.92
C GLY A 234 0.41 0.84 -11.25
N SER A 235 -0.24 1.90 -10.77
CA SER A 235 -1.62 1.84 -10.32
C SER A 235 -2.57 1.36 -11.43
N ALA A 236 -3.78 0.98 -11.03
CA ALA A 236 -4.88 0.81 -11.98
C ALA A 236 -5.16 2.13 -12.74
N ALA A 237 -5.90 2.01 -13.86
CA ALA A 237 -6.27 3.16 -14.69
C ALA A 237 -7.09 4.20 -13.91
N GLU A 238 -8.08 3.73 -13.14
CA GLU A 238 -8.79 4.52 -12.15
C GLU A 238 -8.09 4.47 -10.78
N ILE A 239 -7.72 5.63 -10.27
CA ILE A 239 -6.99 5.77 -9.02
C ILE A 239 -7.95 5.56 -7.84
N ASN A 240 -7.70 4.49 -7.09
CA ASN A 240 -8.23 4.32 -5.74
C ASN A 240 -7.05 4.13 -4.79
N ALA A 241 -6.81 5.11 -3.93
CA ALA A 241 -5.71 5.09 -2.99
C ALA A 241 -6.07 5.79 -1.68
N ALA A 242 -5.41 5.37 -0.60
CA ALA A 242 -5.53 5.98 0.71
C ALA A 242 -4.20 5.98 1.45
N VAL A 243 -3.92 7.07 2.16
CA VAL A 243 -2.75 7.21 3.04
C VAL A 243 -3.24 7.27 4.49
N PHE A 244 -2.66 6.42 5.33
CA PHE A 244 -2.98 6.24 6.74
C PHE A 244 -1.82 6.80 7.57
N ASP A 245 -2.12 7.73 8.47
CA ASP A 245 -1.17 8.41 9.37
C ASP A 245 0.07 9.00 8.68
N ASN A 246 -0.01 9.24 7.37
CA ASN A 246 1.13 9.60 6.51
C ASN A 246 2.30 8.59 6.54
N GLU A 247 2.02 7.33 6.88
CA GLU A 247 3.02 6.27 7.09
C GLU A 247 2.77 5.01 6.26
N ILE A 248 1.51 4.71 5.96
CA ILE A 248 1.12 3.56 5.17
C ILE A 248 0.24 4.04 4.03
N MET A 249 0.51 3.56 2.82
CA MET A 249 -0.34 3.82 1.66
C MET A 249 -0.91 2.53 1.11
N VAL A 250 -2.17 2.58 0.75
CA VAL A 250 -2.88 1.54 -0.01
C VAL A 250 -3.19 2.08 -1.39
N MET A 251 -2.95 1.30 -2.44
CA MET A 251 -3.39 1.63 -3.80
C MET A 251 -3.88 0.41 -4.59
N ALA A 252 -4.97 0.60 -5.34
CA ALA A 252 -5.46 -0.40 -6.27
C ALA A 252 -4.50 -0.55 -7.47
N ARG A 253 -4.16 -1.81 -7.80
CA ARG A 253 -3.30 -2.18 -8.93
C ARG A 253 -4.12 -2.73 -10.10
N ALA A 254 -5.23 -3.41 -9.79
CA ALA A 254 -6.12 -3.96 -10.80
C ALA A 254 -7.55 -4.09 -10.28
N TYR A 255 -8.49 -4.05 -11.22
CA TYR A 255 -9.90 -4.34 -10.99
C TYR A 255 -10.31 -5.57 -11.80
N GLU A 256 -11.33 -6.28 -11.32
CA GLU A 256 -11.93 -7.41 -12.01
C GLU A 256 -13.45 -7.31 -11.94
N ARG A 257 -14.12 -7.75 -13.01
CA ARG A 257 -15.58 -7.90 -13.04
C ARG A 257 -15.94 -9.35 -12.74
N VAL A 258 -16.68 -9.58 -11.68
CA VAL A 258 -17.06 -10.93 -11.23
C VAL A 258 -18.57 -11.06 -11.12
N PRO A 259 -19.14 -12.23 -11.47
CA PRO A 259 -20.54 -12.51 -11.24
C PRO A 259 -20.82 -12.64 -9.72
N LEU A 260 -21.87 -11.97 -9.27
CA LEU A 260 -22.37 -12.04 -7.90
C LEU A 260 -23.40 -13.19 -7.80
N GLY A 261 -23.15 -14.13 -6.89
CA GLY A 261 -24.02 -15.27 -6.62
C GLY A 261 -23.85 -16.46 -7.58
N LEU A 262 -24.33 -17.64 -7.17
CA LEU A 262 -24.18 -18.91 -7.92
C LEU A 262 -24.87 -18.90 -9.29
N THR A 263 -25.86 -18.04 -9.49
CA THR A 263 -26.65 -17.91 -10.73
C THR A 263 -26.14 -16.80 -11.67
N GLY A 264 -25.13 -16.02 -11.26
CA GLY A 264 -24.43 -15.06 -12.11
C GLY A 264 -25.24 -13.89 -12.68
N GLY A 265 -26.43 -13.59 -12.13
CA GLY A 265 -27.35 -12.60 -12.70
C GLY A 265 -26.88 -11.13 -12.61
N ARG A 266 -25.99 -10.79 -11.67
CA ARG A 266 -25.45 -9.43 -11.50
C ARG A 266 -23.93 -9.48 -11.56
N VAL A 267 -23.30 -8.62 -12.35
CA VAL A 267 -21.84 -8.50 -12.41
C VAL A 267 -21.42 -7.29 -11.58
N ILE A 268 -20.52 -7.49 -10.63
CA ILE A 268 -19.93 -6.44 -9.80
C ILE A 268 -18.47 -6.22 -10.19
N THR A 269 -17.95 -5.03 -9.90
CA THR A 269 -16.51 -4.73 -10.04
C THR A 269 -15.87 -4.78 -8.66
N ARG A 270 -14.71 -5.41 -8.54
CA ARG A 270 -13.93 -5.45 -7.31
C ARG A 270 -12.46 -5.08 -7.54
N ILE A 271 -11.76 -4.74 -6.47
CA ILE A 271 -10.29 -4.60 -6.47
C ILE A 271 -9.70 -6.01 -6.46
N SER A 272 -9.13 -6.44 -7.58
CA SER A 272 -8.53 -7.78 -7.71
C SER A 272 -7.07 -7.80 -7.29
N GLN A 273 -6.37 -6.66 -7.36
CA GLN A 273 -5.02 -6.52 -6.84
C GLN A 273 -4.85 -5.18 -6.12
N GLN A 274 -4.20 -5.21 -4.98
CA GLN A 274 -3.94 -4.04 -4.16
C GLN A 274 -2.56 -4.10 -3.52
N GLU A 275 -1.89 -2.96 -3.53
CA GLU A 275 -0.60 -2.78 -2.91
C GLU A 275 -0.73 -2.03 -1.59
N ILE A 276 -0.02 -2.49 -0.56
CA ILE A 276 0.20 -1.77 0.70
C ILE A 276 1.68 -1.47 0.81
N THR A 277 2.06 -0.20 0.91
CA THR A 277 3.46 0.24 0.94
C THR A 277 3.70 1.17 2.12
N TRP A 278 4.90 1.09 2.70
CA TRP A 278 5.39 2.00 3.73
C TRP A 278 6.73 2.64 3.31
N LYS A 279 6.97 2.76 2.00
CA LYS A 279 8.11 3.50 1.43
C LYS A 279 7.86 5.01 1.54
N PRO A 280 8.67 5.77 2.30
CA PRO A 280 8.41 7.19 2.52
C PRO A 280 8.36 8.01 1.23
N HIS A 281 9.27 7.75 0.28
CA HIS A 281 9.32 8.45 -1.01
C HIS A 281 8.12 8.17 -1.91
N VAL A 282 7.56 6.96 -1.86
CA VAL A 282 6.34 6.61 -2.62
C VAL A 282 5.14 7.31 -2.01
N ILE A 283 5.03 7.31 -0.68
CA ILE A 283 3.94 7.97 0.05
C ILE A 283 3.97 9.47 -0.21
N GLU A 284 5.13 10.12 -0.12
CA GLU A 284 5.29 11.55 -0.38
C GLU A 284 4.87 11.91 -1.81
N GLU A 285 5.26 11.09 -2.80
CA GLU A 285 4.96 11.35 -4.21
C GLU A 285 3.48 11.10 -4.57
N LEU A 286 2.86 10.08 -3.96
CA LEU A 286 1.51 9.63 -4.30
C LEU A 286 0.43 10.10 -3.31
N SER A 287 0.80 10.88 -2.29
CA SER A 287 -0.15 11.33 -1.28
C SER A 287 -1.27 12.18 -1.89
N PRO A 288 -2.55 11.88 -1.59
CA PRO A 288 -3.66 12.71 -2.01
C PRO A 288 -3.82 13.98 -1.15
N ALA A 289 -3.07 14.13 -0.06
CA ALA A 289 -3.21 15.25 0.88
C ALA A 289 -3.22 16.64 0.22
N PRO A 290 -2.32 16.95 -0.75
CA PRO A 290 -2.30 18.26 -1.41
C PRO A 290 -3.56 18.57 -2.23
N MET A 291 -4.36 17.56 -2.58
CA MET A 291 -5.60 17.76 -3.35
C MET A 291 -6.67 18.47 -2.52
N PHE A 292 -6.72 18.24 -1.20
CA PHE A 292 -7.73 18.84 -0.33
C PHE A 292 -7.58 20.36 -0.19
N ASP A 293 -6.38 20.89 -0.42
CA ASP A 293 -6.10 22.33 -0.39
C ASP A 293 -6.50 23.03 -1.70
N MET A 294 -6.86 22.27 -2.75
CA MET A 294 -7.23 22.81 -4.06
C MET A 294 -8.69 23.28 -4.13
N THR A 295 -9.08 24.24 -3.28
CA THR A 295 -10.47 24.72 -3.11
C THR A 295 -11.15 25.23 -4.39
N ARG A 296 -10.37 25.58 -5.43
CA ARG A 296 -10.91 25.93 -6.76
C ARG A 296 -11.56 24.74 -7.47
N TYR A 297 -11.01 23.55 -7.30
CA TYR A 297 -11.39 22.34 -8.04
C TYR A 297 -12.00 21.26 -7.15
N VAL A 298 -11.60 21.22 -5.90
CA VAL A 298 -12.05 20.27 -4.88
C VAL A 298 -13.00 21.00 -3.94
N ARG A 299 -14.21 20.44 -3.78
CA ARG A 299 -15.28 21.04 -2.98
C ARG A 299 -15.70 20.11 -1.87
N GLU A 300 -15.99 20.66 -0.70
CA GLU A 300 -16.57 19.90 0.39
C GLU A 300 -18.03 19.55 0.08
N TYR A 301 -18.40 18.30 0.31
CA TYR A 301 -19.77 17.83 0.17
C TYR A 301 -20.61 18.22 1.39
N ALA A 302 -21.32 19.33 1.28
CA ALA A 302 -22.26 19.81 2.30
C ALA A 302 -23.71 19.30 2.09
N GLY A 303 -23.92 18.38 1.16
CA GLY A 303 -25.20 17.71 0.91
C GLY A 303 -25.70 17.80 -0.55
N PRO A 304 -26.82 17.11 -0.87
CA PRO A 304 -27.22 16.87 -2.25
C PRO A 304 -27.53 18.13 -3.05
N LYS A 305 -28.08 19.17 -2.40
CA LYS A 305 -28.53 20.39 -3.08
C LYS A 305 -27.38 21.15 -3.74
N LEU A 306 -26.28 21.35 -3.02
CA LEU A 306 -25.11 22.06 -3.53
C LEU A 306 -24.42 21.25 -4.63
N PHE A 307 -24.25 19.94 -4.39
CA PHE A 307 -23.69 19.01 -5.37
C PHE A 307 -24.49 19.00 -6.69
N LYS A 308 -25.82 18.90 -6.63
CA LYS A 308 -26.68 18.95 -7.82
C LYS A 308 -26.58 20.29 -8.58
N GLY A 309 -26.42 21.39 -7.86
CA GLY A 309 -26.19 22.72 -8.46
C GLY A 309 -24.88 22.77 -9.26
N ASP A 310 -23.81 22.24 -8.69
CA ASP A 310 -22.51 22.13 -9.35
C ASP A 310 -22.52 21.19 -10.55
N LEU A 311 -23.16 20.03 -10.42
CA LEU A 311 -23.36 19.08 -11.51
C LEU A 311 -24.13 19.71 -12.69
N ALA A 312 -25.18 20.48 -12.39
CA ALA A 312 -25.93 21.19 -13.41
C ALA A 312 -25.08 22.25 -14.12
N ARG A 313 -24.19 22.95 -13.40
CA ARG A 313 -23.25 23.91 -14.00
C ARG A 313 -22.28 23.22 -14.95
N LEU A 314 -21.64 22.13 -14.51
CA LEU A 314 -20.74 21.33 -15.34
C LEU A 314 -21.43 20.87 -16.63
N ARG A 315 -22.63 20.29 -16.53
CA ARG A 315 -23.40 19.82 -17.69
C ARG A 315 -23.76 20.93 -18.68
N ARG A 316 -23.96 22.17 -18.22
CA ARG A 316 -24.18 23.32 -19.12
C ARG A 316 -22.90 23.69 -19.86
N GLU A 317 -21.79 23.84 -19.13
CA GLU A 317 -20.48 24.16 -19.71
C GLU A 317 -20.04 23.13 -20.76
N SER A 318 -20.29 21.83 -20.51
CA SER A 318 -20.00 20.77 -21.50
C SER A 318 -20.88 20.86 -22.75
N ARG A 319 -22.11 21.38 -22.67
CA ARG A 319 -23.00 21.55 -23.84
C ARG A 319 -22.61 22.78 -24.65
N GLU A 320 -22.24 23.87 -24.00
CA GLU A 320 -21.81 25.12 -24.65
C GLU A 320 -20.47 24.93 -25.39
N GLY A 321 -19.55 24.12 -24.84
CA GLY A 321 -18.29 23.78 -25.51
C GLY A 321 -18.43 22.92 -26.77
N VAL A 322 -19.55 22.21 -26.94
CA VAL A 322 -19.84 21.39 -28.14
C VAL A 322 -20.61 22.20 -29.19
N GLY A 323 -21.40 23.20 -28.79
CA GLY A 323 -22.14 24.08 -29.71
C GLY A 323 -21.32 25.20 -30.36
N GLY A 324 -20.08 25.45 -29.90
CA GLY A 324 -19.22 26.53 -30.38
C GLY A 324 -18.50 26.27 -31.72
N CYS A 325 -18.51 25.03 -32.24
CA CYS A 325 -17.82 24.70 -33.49
C CYS A 325 -18.71 24.70 -34.75
N GLU A 326 -20.02 24.93 -34.64
CA GLU A 326 -20.93 24.94 -35.81
C GLU A 326 -21.37 26.35 -36.27
N GLY A 327 -20.81 27.42 -35.69
CA GLY A 327 -21.30 28.80 -35.89
C GLY A 327 -20.58 29.68 -36.90
N GLU A 328 -19.43 29.28 -37.47
CA GLU A 328 -18.56 30.21 -38.23
C GLU A 328 -18.44 29.93 -39.74
N ALA A 329 -19.33 29.11 -40.31
CA ALA A 329 -19.36 28.83 -41.75
C ALA A 329 -20.73 29.10 -42.37
N ARG A 330 -21.18 30.37 -42.36
CA ARG A 330 -22.23 30.89 -43.27
C ARG A 330 -22.42 32.39 -43.08
N LEU A 331 -21.57 33.18 -43.72
CA LEU A 331 -21.82 34.57 -44.11
C LEU A 331 -20.63 34.99 -44.98
N ASP A 332 -20.65 34.57 -46.26
CA ASP A 332 -19.98 35.29 -47.36
C ASP A 332 -20.24 34.56 -48.68
N ALA A 333 -21.42 34.77 -49.25
CA ALA A 333 -21.69 34.58 -50.68
C ALA A 333 -23.03 35.21 -51.06
N SER A 334 -23.15 36.54 -50.97
CA SER A 334 -24.20 37.25 -51.71
C SER A 334 -23.81 38.69 -52.03
N VAL A 335 -22.68 38.91 -52.71
CA VAL A 335 -22.49 40.14 -53.50
C VAL A 335 -21.66 39.82 -54.74
N ALA A 336 -22.34 39.69 -55.88
CA ALA A 336 -21.91 40.17 -57.19
C ALA A 336 -22.91 39.68 -58.26
N GLY A 337 -23.97 40.46 -58.45
CA GLY A 337 -24.59 40.60 -59.76
C GLY A 337 -24.02 41.85 -60.42
N GLY A 338 -23.60 41.74 -61.68
CA GLY A 338 -23.02 42.80 -62.49
C GLY A 338 -22.43 42.25 -63.77
#